data_AF-A0A3B9EIZ7-F1
#
_entry.id   AF-A0A3B9EIZ7-F1
#
_cell.length_a   1.000
_cell.length_b   1.000
_cell.length_c   1.000
_cell.angle_alpha   90.00
_cell.angle_beta   90.00
_cell.angle_gamma   90.00
#
_symmetry.space_group_name_H-M   'P 1'
#
loop_
_entity.id
_entity.type
_entity.pdbx_description
1 polymer ?
#
loop_
_entity_poly.entity_id
_entity_poly.type
_entity_poly.pdbx_seq_one_letter_code
_entity_poly.pdbx_strand_id
1 'polypeptide(L)'
;MSASPAPAASPASDARAALAAGVFCYLIWGFVPLVFQQMGHQGADAWEIMGHRAVWGLVWAALLVVLSRQWPQVMAVLRQPKVLGWLALSAILIAGNWTTYIVAVNDGRTLDASLGYYLNPLLNMAAGAWLFREKIDWAGKIAMTLAAVGVLLQTIA
;
A
#
# COMPACT_ATOMS: atom_id res chain seq x y z
N MET A 1 27.47 29.12 24.17
CA MET A 1 26.49 29.46 23.12
C MET A 1 25.49 28.32 23.04
N SER A 2 24.38 28.43 23.76
CA SER A 2 23.26 27.49 23.72
C SER A 2 22.51 27.67 22.40
N ALA A 3 22.47 26.64 21.56
CA ALA A 3 21.66 26.65 20.35
C ALA A 3 20.17 26.72 20.75
N SER A 4 19.48 27.78 20.33
CA SER A 4 18.03 27.87 20.45
C SER A 4 17.38 26.70 19.70
N PRO A 5 16.36 26.04 20.28
CA PRO A 5 15.61 25.01 19.57
C PRO A 5 14.93 25.63 18.35
N ALA A 6 14.98 24.94 17.22
CA ALA A 6 14.27 25.33 16.00
C ALA A 6 12.77 25.52 16.30
N PRO A 7 12.10 26.52 15.71
CA PRO A 7 10.68 26.73 15.94
C PRO A 7 9.92 25.48 15.52
N ALA A 8 9.16 24.89 16.45
CA ALA A 8 8.28 23.77 16.16
C ALA A 8 7.29 24.21 15.09
N ALA A 9 7.22 23.46 13.99
CA ALA A 9 6.25 23.69 12.93
C ALA A 9 4.83 23.70 13.54
N SER A 10 3.99 24.64 13.13
CA SER A 10 2.63 24.73 13.63
C SER A 10 1.83 23.47 13.24
N PRO A 11 0.95 22.92 14.08
CA PRO A 11 0.19 21.70 13.77
C PRO A 11 -0.62 21.80 12.45
N ALA A 12 -0.98 23.03 12.03
CA ALA A 12 -1.63 23.29 10.75
C ALA A 12 -0.70 23.16 9.52
N SER A 13 0.61 23.46 9.64
CA SER A 13 1.56 23.27 8.54
C SER A 13 1.83 21.77 8.29
N ASP A 14 1.85 20.97 9.35
CA ASP A 14 2.04 19.53 9.25
C ASP A 14 0.82 18.84 8.61
N ALA A 15 -0.39 19.29 8.96
CA ALA A 15 -1.62 18.83 8.33
C ALA A 15 -1.68 19.15 6.82
N ARG A 16 -1.24 20.35 6.42
CA ARG A 16 -1.17 20.74 5.00
C ARG A 16 -0.14 19.91 4.24
N ALA A 17 1.03 19.68 4.83
CA ALA A 17 2.07 18.85 4.22
C ALA A 17 1.60 17.39 4.06
N ALA A 18 0.95 16.83 5.08
CA ALA A 18 0.37 15.49 5.03
C ALA A 18 -0.74 15.38 3.97
N LEU A 19 -1.63 16.38 3.88
CA LEU A 19 -2.66 16.44 2.85
C LEU A 19 -2.05 16.50 1.45
N ALA A 20 -1.06 17.37 1.23
CA ALA A 20 -0.37 17.47 -0.05
C ALA A 20 0.30 16.13 -0.42
N ALA A 21 1.03 15.52 0.52
CA ALA A 21 1.67 14.22 0.31
C ALA A 21 0.65 13.13 -0.03
N GLY A 22 -0.51 13.11 0.64
CA GLY A 22 -1.60 12.19 0.36
C GLY A 22 -2.16 12.39 -1.05
N VAL A 23 -2.45 13.63 -1.44
CA VAL A 23 -2.95 13.96 -2.79
C VAL A 23 -1.95 13.52 -3.86
N PHE A 24 -0.66 13.85 -3.70
CA PHE A 24 0.37 13.42 -4.65
C PHE A 24 0.49 11.90 -4.72
N CYS A 25 0.45 11.21 -3.57
CA CYS A 25 0.50 9.75 -3.52
C CYS A 25 -0.66 9.13 -4.31
N TYR A 26 -1.91 9.59 -4.07
CA TYR A 26 -3.08 9.06 -4.76
C TYR A 26 -3.10 9.40 -6.25
N LEU A 27 -2.60 10.58 -6.65
CA LEU A 27 -2.44 10.92 -8.07
C LEU A 27 -1.46 9.96 -8.75
N ILE A 28 -0.26 9.77 -8.18
CA ILE A 28 0.72 8.83 -8.71
C ILE A 28 0.10 7.44 -8.84
N TRP A 29 -0.56 6.96 -7.79
CA TRP A 29 -1.23 5.65 -7.81
C TRP A 29 -2.34 5.54 -8.86
N GLY A 30 -3.09 6.61 -9.13
CA GLY A 30 -4.11 6.64 -10.17
C GLY A 30 -3.53 6.49 -11.60
N PHE A 31 -2.31 6.98 -11.84
CA PHE A 31 -1.63 6.86 -13.14
C PHE A 31 -0.84 5.56 -13.31
N VAL A 32 -0.44 4.90 -12.22
CA VAL A 32 0.33 3.65 -12.25
C VAL A 32 -0.27 2.56 -13.15
N PRO A 33 -1.60 2.26 -13.14
CA PRO A 33 -2.15 1.25 -14.03
C PRO A 33 -1.87 1.51 -15.52
N LEU A 34 -1.87 2.77 -15.95
CA LEU A 34 -1.57 3.14 -17.34
C LEU A 34 -0.14 2.79 -17.73
N VAL A 35 0.80 2.93 -16.78
CA VAL A 35 2.19 2.56 -16.98
C VAL A 35 2.33 1.04 -17.14
N PHE A 36 1.62 0.25 -16.33
CA PHE A 36 1.64 -1.21 -16.44
C PHE A 36 1.00 -1.72 -17.72
N GLN A 37 -0.14 -1.15 -18.13
CA GLN A 37 -0.75 -1.47 -19.41
C GLN A 37 0.20 -1.17 -20.56
N GLN A 38 0.87 -0.02 -20.53
CA GLN A 38 1.85 0.32 -21.57
C GLN A 38 3.02 -0.67 -21.60
N MET A 39 3.53 -1.10 -20.44
CA MET A 39 4.57 -2.13 -20.36
C MET A 39 4.07 -3.49 -20.87
N GLY A 40 2.84 -3.88 -20.53
CA GLY A 40 2.19 -5.09 -21.02
C GLY A 40 2.01 -5.08 -22.54
N HIS A 41 1.60 -3.94 -23.13
CA HIS A 41 1.52 -3.77 -24.58
C HIS A 41 2.89 -3.86 -25.27
N GLN A 42 3.98 -3.53 -24.57
CA GLN A 42 5.35 -3.70 -25.05
C GLN A 42 5.87 -5.14 -24.89
N GLY A 43 5.05 -6.05 -24.35
CA GLY A 43 5.36 -7.46 -24.19
C GLY A 43 5.97 -7.83 -22.83
N ALA A 44 6.01 -6.92 -21.86
CA ALA A 44 6.49 -7.25 -20.52
C ALA A 44 5.45 -8.06 -19.75
N ASP A 45 5.87 -9.21 -19.23
CA ASP A 45 4.99 -10.06 -18.42
C ASP A 45 4.79 -9.47 -17.00
N ALA A 46 3.67 -9.84 -16.35
CA ALA A 46 3.35 -9.35 -15.02
C ALA A 46 4.43 -9.70 -13.98
N TRP A 47 5.06 -10.88 -14.12
CA TRP A 47 6.17 -11.29 -13.26
C TRP A 47 7.43 -10.47 -13.50
N GLU A 48 7.71 -10.07 -14.74
CA GLU A 48 8.86 -9.20 -15.07
C GLU A 48 8.67 -7.80 -14.49
N ILE A 49 7.47 -7.22 -14.66
CA ILE A 49 7.11 -5.92 -14.08
C ILE A 49 7.24 -5.98 -12.55
N MET A 50 6.72 -7.02 -11.91
CA MET A 50 6.82 -7.20 -10.46
C MET A 50 8.27 -7.40 -10.00
N GLY A 51 9.08 -8.16 -10.76
CA GLY A 51 10.49 -8.38 -10.50
C GLY A 51 11.29 -7.07 -10.54
N HIS A 52 11.12 -6.27 -11.59
CA HIS A 52 11.74 -4.95 -11.70
C HIS A 52 11.28 -4.02 -10.57
N ARG A 53 9.99 -4.05 -10.22
CA ARG A 53 9.45 -3.29 -9.09
C ARG A 53 10.11 -3.68 -7.77
N ALA A 54 10.32 -4.97 -7.52
CA ALA A 54 10.97 -5.46 -6.31
C ALA A 54 12.44 -5.03 -6.24
N VAL A 55 13.18 -5.13 -7.35
CA VAL A 55 14.59 -4.71 -7.42
C VAL A 55 14.72 -3.20 -7.19
N TRP A 56 13.95 -2.37 -7.90
CA TRP A 56 13.99 -0.92 -7.72
C TRP A 56 13.48 -0.49 -6.34
N GLY A 57 12.47 -1.19 -5.80
CA GLY A 57 12.00 -0.98 -4.44
C GLY A 57 13.10 -1.25 -3.41
N LEU A 58 13.87 -2.32 -3.58
CA LEU A 58 15.01 -2.64 -2.73
C LEU A 58 16.10 -1.55 -2.81
N VAL A 59 16.42 -1.08 -4.02
CA VAL A 59 17.41 0.00 -4.22
C VAL A 59 16.98 1.27 -3.49
N TRP A 60 15.73 1.71 -3.67
CA TRP A 60 15.20 2.90 -3.00
C TRP A 60 15.13 2.72 -1.48
N ALA A 61 14.67 1.57 -1.00
CA ALA A 61 14.61 1.28 0.44
C ALA A 61 16.01 1.28 1.07
N ALA A 62 16.99 0.65 0.41
CA ALA A 62 18.37 0.63 0.88
C ALA A 62 18.98 2.04 0.93
N LEU A 63 18.76 2.86 -0.10
CA LEU A 63 19.19 4.25 -0.12
C LEU A 63 18.58 5.03 1.05
N LEU A 64 17.27 4.91 1.29
CA LEU A 64 16.59 5.59 2.40
C LEU A 64 17.13 5.14 3.77
N VAL A 65 17.41 3.85 3.96
CA VAL A 65 18.00 3.33 5.20
C VAL A 65 19.39 3.92 5.44
N VAL A 66 20.22 4.01 4.39
CA VAL A 66 21.56 4.60 4.49
C VAL A 66 21.48 6.10 4.81
N LEU A 67 20.63 6.84 4.10
CA LEU A 67 20.42 8.28 4.33
C LEU A 67 19.86 8.56 5.73
N SER A 68 18.99 7.68 6.22
CA SER A 68 18.39 7.77 7.56
C SER A 68 19.32 7.24 8.67
N ARG A 69 20.49 6.68 8.33
CA ARG A 69 21.45 6.05 9.26
C ARG A 69 20.87 4.91 10.10
N GLN A 70 19.89 4.19 9.54
CA GLN A 70 19.14 3.13 10.22
C GLN A 70 19.70 1.72 9.99
N TRP A 71 20.88 1.61 9.37
CA TRP A 71 21.53 0.33 9.04
C TRP A 71 21.66 -0.66 10.22
N PRO A 72 22.01 -0.24 11.46
CA PRO A 72 22.10 -1.17 12.59
C PRO A 72 20.77 -1.88 12.90
N GLN A 73 19.63 -1.22 12.67
CA GLN A 73 18.31 -1.79 12.93
C GLN A 73 17.97 -2.89 11.92
N VAL A 74 18.34 -2.68 10.64
CA VAL A 74 18.22 -3.72 9.61
C VAL A 74 19.03 -4.95 9.98
N MET A 75 20.30 -4.77 10.38
CA MET A 75 21.15 -5.88 10.81
C MET A 75 20.59 -6.61 12.03
N ALA A 76 19.97 -5.89 12.97
CA ALA A 76 19.32 -6.50 14.13
C ALA A 76 18.13 -7.40 13.75
N VAL A 77 17.34 -6.99 12.73
CA VAL A 77 16.22 -7.79 12.20
C VAL A 77 16.72 -9.00 11.42
N LEU A 78 17.77 -8.85 10.60
CA LEU A 78 18.35 -9.97 9.84
C LEU A 78 18.88 -11.11 10.75
N ARG A 79 19.21 -10.80 12.01
CA ARG A 79 19.64 -11.80 13.00
C ARG A 79 18.48 -12.49 13.73
N GLN A 80 17.23 -12.10 13.44
CA GLN A 80 16.04 -12.66 14.08
C GLN A 80 15.27 -13.55 13.08
N PRO A 81 15.55 -14.87 13.02
CA PRO A 81 14.99 -15.76 12.00
C PRO A 81 13.45 -15.83 12.05
N LYS A 82 12.85 -15.71 13.24
CA LYS A 82 11.39 -15.66 13.40
C LYS A 82 10.78 -14.42 12.73
N VAL A 83 11.40 -13.25 12.89
CA VAL A 83 10.95 -12.00 12.26
C VAL A 83 11.13 -12.09 10.75
N LEU A 84 12.28 -12.59 10.30
CA LEU A 84 12.52 -12.84 8.87
C LEU A 84 11.48 -13.77 8.25
N GLY A 85 11.09 -14.85 8.95
CA GLY A 85 10.04 -15.76 8.47
C GLY A 85 8.71 -15.04 8.23
N TRP A 86 8.27 -14.18 9.16
CA TRP A 86 7.06 -13.38 9.00
C TRP A 86 7.19 -12.32 7.90
N LEU A 87 8.35 -11.69 7.77
CA LEU A 87 8.63 -10.74 6.69
C LEU A 87 8.63 -11.42 5.33
N ALA A 88 9.21 -12.62 5.22
CA ALA A 88 9.19 -13.42 3.99
C ALA A 88 7.77 -13.83 3.61
N LEU A 89 6.97 -14.29 4.57
CA LEU A 89 5.57 -14.61 4.32
C LEU A 89 4.79 -13.37 3.87
N SER A 90 4.99 -12.23 4.55
CA SER A 90 4.37 -10.96 4.17
C SER A 90 4.78 -10.52 2.77
N ALA A 91 6.06 -10.65 2.43
CA ALA A 91 6.58 -10.33 1.10
C ALA A 91 5.96 -11.22 0.01
N ILE A 92 5.80 -12.53 0.26
CA ILE A 92 5.13 -13.45 -0.66
C ILE A 92 3.66 -13.08 -0.85
N LEU A 93 2.94 -12.79 0.24
CA LEU A 93 1.53 -12.37 0.16
C LEU A 93 1.37 -11.05 -0.61
N ILE A 94 2.24 -10.07 -0.33
CA ILE A 94 2.26 -8.79 -1.04
C ILE A 94 2.63 -8.98 -2.51
N ALA A 95 3.58 -9.86 -2.81
CA ALA A 95 3.96 -10.16 -4.19
C ALA A 95 2.81 -10.83 -4.95
N GLY A 96 2.14 -11.81 -4.35
CA GLY A 96 0.94 -12.43 -4.93
C GLY A 96 -0.15 -11.39 -5.19
N ASN A 97 -0.44 -10.53 -4.22
CA ASN A 97 -1.40 -9.44 -4.38
C ASN A 97 -1.04 -8.51 -5.55
N TRP A 98 0.22 -8.07 -5.62
CA TRP A 98 0.68 -7.17 -6.67
C TRP A 98 0.68 -7.82 -8.05
N THR A 99 1.10 -9.08 -8.17
CA THR A 99 1.07 -9.79 -9.44
C THR A 99 -0.37 -9.96 -9.93
N THR A 100 -1.31 -10.34 -9.05
CA THR A 100 -2.73 -10.41 -9.41
C THR A 100 -3.26 -9.06 -9.89
N TYR A 101 -2.86 -7.97 -9.24
CA TYR A 101 -3.23 -6.63 -9.67
C TYR A 101 -2.67 -6.30 -11.06
N ILE A 102 -1.38 -6.55 -11.32
CA ILE A 102 -0.73 -6.27 -12.60
C ILE A 102 -1.38 -7.09 -13.72
N VAL A 103 -1.64 -8.38 -13.48
CA VAL A 103 -2.36 -9.25 -14.44
C VAL A 103 -3.74 -8.67 -14.77
N ALA A 104 -4.54 -8.33 -13.76
CA ALA A 104 -5.87 -7.77 -13.98
C ALA A 104 -5.82 -6.43 -14.73
N VAL A 105 -4.85 -5.56 -14.43
CA VAL A 105 -4.67 -4.28 -15.13
C VAL A 105 -4.25 -4.48 -16.58
N ASN A 106 -3.30 -5.39 -16.85
CA ASN A 106 -2.81 -5.69 -18.19
C ASN A 106 -3.90 -6.34 -19.06
N ASP A 107 -4.80 -7.15 -18.48
CA ASP A 107 -5.96 -7.73 -19.16
C ASP A 107 -7.11 -6.73 -19.36
N GLY A 108 -6.90 -5.45 -19.06
CA GLY A 108 -7.93 -4.40 -19.17
C GLY A 108 -8.99 -4.41 -18.05
N ARG A 109 -8.89 -5.34 -17.10
CA ARG A 109 -9.80 -5.50 -15.94
C ARG A 109 -9.42 -4.58 -14.78
N THR A 110 -9.07 -3.32 -15.10
CA THR A 110 -8.63 -2.34 -14.10
C THR A 110 -9.76 -1.99 -13.13
N LEU A 111 -11.00 -1.92 -13.61
CA LEU A 111 -12.18 -1.67 -12.76
C LEU A 111 -12.39 -2.81 -11.74
N ASP A 112 -12.30 -4.07 -12.19
CA ASP A 112 -12.41 -5.24 -11.31
C ASP A 112 -11.31 -5.22 -10.24
N ALA A 113 -10.08 -4.88 -10.62
CA ALA A 113 -8.97 -4.74 -9.69
C ALA A 113 -9.22 -3.63 -8.66
N SER A 114 -9.68 -2.45 -9.09
CA SER A 114 -10.02 -1.33 -8.21
C SER A 114 -11.14 -1.68 -7.22
N LEU A 115 -12.13 -2.47 -7.62
CA LEU A 115 -13.18 -2.96 -6.71
C LEU A 115 -12.62 -3.86 -5.61
N GLY A 116 -11.67 -4.74 -5.95
CA GLY A 116 -10.93 -5.51 -4.97
C GLY A 116 -10.25 -4.61 -3.93
N TYR A 117 -9.69 -3.47 -4.35
CA TYR A 117 -9.12 -2.49 -3.42
C TYR A 117 -10.17 -1.72 -2.61
N TYR A 118 -11.38 -1.48 -3.15
CA TYR A 118 -12.48 -0.91 -2.38
C TYR A 118 -13.03 -1.86 -1.30
N LEU A 119 -12.85 -3.17 -1.46
CA LEU A 119 -13.16 -4.14 -0.41
C LEU A 119 -12.14 -4.12 0.74
N ASN A 120 -10.89 -3.69 0.52
CA ASN A 120 -9.86 -3.75 1.54
C ASN A 120 -10.22 -3.01 2.85
N PRO A 121 -10.76 -1.78 2.85
CA PRO A 121 -11.22 -1.13 4.08
C PRO A 121 -12.27 -1.95 4.84
N LEU A 122 -13.20 -2.60 4.13
CA LEU A 122 -14.22 -3.46 4.75
C LEU A 122 -13.59 -4.67 5.43
N LEU A 123 -12.68 -5.34 4.72
CA LEU A 123 -11.97 -6.50 5.23
C LEU A 123 -11.07 -6.10 6.42
N ASN A 124 -10.38 -4.96 6.34
CA ASN A 124 -9.56 -4.45 7.43
C ASN A 124 -10.39 -4.06 8.66
N MET A 125 -11.54 -3.41 8.48
CA MET A 125 -12.47 -3.10 9.58
C MET A 125 -13.05 -4.37 10.20
N ALA A 126 -13.46 -5.34 9.39
CA ALA A 126 -13.97 -6.62 9.87
C ALA A 126 -12.89 -7.42 10.61
N ALA A 127 -11.69 -7.52 10.06
CA ALA A 127 -10.56 -8.18 10.68
C ALA A 127 -10.13 -7.48 11.96
N GLY A 128 -10.12 -6.14 11.99
CA GLY A 128 -9.85 -5.34 13.17
C GLY A 128 -10.88 -5.59 14.28
N ALA A 129 -12.17 -5.53 13.96
CA ALA A 129 -13.23 -5.83 14.92
C ALA A 129 -13.17 -7.27 15.42
N TRP A 130 -12.79 -8.23 14.57
CA TRP A 130 -12.65 -9.64 14.96
C TRP A 130 -11.42 -9.88 15.84
N LEU A 131 -10.26 -9.34 15.47
CA LEU A 131 -8.98 -9.56 16.14
C LEU A 131 -8.86 -8.77 17.45
N PHE A 132 -9.26 -7.49 17.44
CA PHE A 132 -9.22 -6.61 18.60
C PHE A 132 -10.50 -6.68 19.45
N ARG A 133 -11.53 -7.42 18.99
CA ARG A 133 -12.85 -7.52 19.64
C ARG A 133 -13.52 -6.17 19.89
N GLU A 134 -13.21 -5.19 19.05
CA GLU A 134 -13.76 -3.85 19.13
C GLU A 134 -15.19 -3.82 18.56
N LYS A 135 -16.06 -3.04 19.21
CA LYS A 135 -17.43 -2.83 18.73
C LYS A 135 -17.40 -1.77 17.64
N ILE A 136 -17.76 -2.17 16.41
CA ILE A 136 -17.99 -1.22 15.32
C ILE A 136 -19.18 -0.33 15.71
N ASP A 137 -18.96 0.97 15.69
CA ASP A 137 -20.00 1.96 15.95
C ASP A 137 -21.03 1.99 14.82
N TRP A 138 -22.11 2.75 15.01
CA TRP A 138 -23.22 2.75 14.06
C TRP A 138 -22.82 3.35 12.70
N ALA A 139 -21.99 4.39 12.69
CA ALA A 139 -21.48 5.00 11.46
C ALA A 139 -20.59 4.04 10.66
N GLY A 140 -19.70 3.30 11.34
CA GLY A 140 -18.85 2.28 10.73
C GLY A 140 -19.65 1.14 10.12
N LYS A 141 -20.73 0.69 10.77
CA LYS A 141 -21.64 -0.34 10.21
C LYS A 141 -22.32 0.13 8.93
N ILE A 142 -22.73 1.40 8.87
CA ILE A 142 -23.33 1.96 7.66
C ILE A 142 -22.33 2.10 6.54
N ALA A 143 -21.15 2.66 6.82
CA ALA A 143 -20.07 2.74 5.84
C ALA A 143 -19.76 1.35 5.28
N MET A 144 -19.71 0.33 6.14
CA MET A 144 -19.49 -1.04 5.71
C MET A 144 -20.61 -1.58 4.82
N THR A 145 -21.86 -1.35 5.21
CA THR A 145 -23.02 -1.83 4.44
C THR A 145 -23.10 -1.15 3.08
N LEU A 146 -22.90 0.17 3.01
CA LEU A 146 -22.92 0.93 1.77
C LEU A 146 -21.83 0.46 0.79
N ALA A 147 -20.60 0.27 1.27
CA ALA A 147 -19.52 -0.21 0.41
C ALA A 147 -19.73 -1.69 0.00
N ALA A 148 -20.28 -2.54 0.86
CA ALA A 148 -20.67 -3.90 0.48
C ALA A 148 -21.74 -3.92 -0.61
N VAL A 149 -22.77 -3.07 -0.51
CA VAL A 149 -23.80 -2.89 -1.53
C VAL A 149 -23.21 -2.38 -2.84
N GLY A 150 -22.31 -1.38 -2.79
CA GLY A 150 -21.65 -0.84 -3.98
C GLY A 150 -20.86 -1.91 -4.75
N VAL A 151 -20.13 -2.76 -4.03
CA VAL A 151 -19.40 -3.87 -4.65
C VAL A 151 -20.35 -4.93 -5.23
N LEU A 152 -21.43 -5.26 -4.52
CA LEU A 152 -22.45 -6.19 -5.01
C LEU A 152 -23.09 -5.70 -6.31
N LEU A 153 -23.49 -4.42 -6.36
CA LEU A 153 -24.08 -3.82 -7.57
C LEU A 153 -23.12 -3.88 -8.74
N GLN A 154 -21.85 -3.51 -8.53
CA GLN A 154 -20.84 -3.54 -9.59
C GLN A 154 -20.46 -4.96 -10.04
N THR A 155 -20.60 -5.96 -9.16
CA THR A 155 -20.33 -7.36 -9.51
C THR A 155 -21.46 -7.96 -10.37
N ILE A 156 -22.69 -7.46 -10.21
CA ILE A 156 -23.88 -7.95 -10.92
C ILE A 156 -24.12 -7.20 -12.24
N ALA A 157 -23.67 -5.93 -12.34
CA ALA A 157 -23.79 -5.09 -13.53
C ALA A 157 -22.78 -5.45 -14.63
#